data_AF-A0A7Y9E714-F1
#
_entry.id   AF-A0A7Y9E714-F1
#
_cell.length_a   1.000
_cell.length_b   1.000
_cell.length_c   1.000
_cell.angle_alpha   90.00
_cell.angle_beta   90.00
_cell.angle_gamma   90.00
#
_symmetry.space_group_name_H-M   'P 1'
#
loop_
_entity.id
_entity.type
_entity.pdbx_description
1 polymer ?
#
loop_
_entity_poly.entity_id
_entity_poly.type
_entity_poly.pdbx_seq_one_letter_code
_entity_poly.pdbx_strand_id
1 'polypeptide(L)'
;MRILVAPDKFAGTLSAVEAARAVALGWRRHAPADEIDLAPMSDGGPGFVDVLHAAIGGDLLAVTVRGPAGQQVPATFLRHGRVAYVESAQACGLHLTGGEGAEEATTYGVGQLVGEAVASGASTVVVGLGGSGTNDGGAGLLAALGAQADRPLDRGVSGLDGVTRVDLEAARARLADVRLVAASDVENPLTGLFGATKVFGPQKGVAEERLPVLDAVLEQLAAAVDRRTALEKGAGAAGGLGFALLALGAVRGPGIGLVAGAVGLAERARAADLVVTGEGAFDYSSRAGKVPYGVAQVACEAVRPCVVLAGRVAVGAREMRALGVESAYSLVDVVGEERSFADPAGALAEVAERVARTWSPQPS
;
A
#
# COMPACT_ATOMS: atom_id res chain seq x y z
N MET A 1 -1.48 -5.02 -31.71
CA MET A 1 -0.42 -4.99 -30.67
C MET A 1 -1.02 -5.51 -29.37
N ARG A 2 -0.23 -6.13 -28.49
CA ARG A 2 -0.69 -6.52 -27.14
C ARG A 2 -0.15 -5.57 -26.08
N ILE A 3 -1.02 -5.03 -25.24
CA ILE A 3 -0.66 -4.07 -24.19
C ILE A 3 -1.04 -4.63 -22.84
N LEU A 4 -0.08 -4.65 -21.92
CA LEU A 4 -0.30 -4.94 -20.52
C LEU A 4 -0.56 -3.64 -19.77
N VAL A 5 -1.74 -3.49 -19.17
CA VAL A 5 -2.14 -2.32 -18.41
C VAL A 5 -2.12 -2.65 -16.92
N ALA A 6 -1.08 -2.21 -16.23
CA ALA A 6 -0.81 -2.52 -14.82
C ALA A 6 -0.69 -1.27 -13.93
N PRO A 7 -1.75 -0.46 -13.76
CA PRO A 7 -1.73 0.74 -12.94
C PRO A 7 -1.95 0.45 -11.45
N ASP A 8 -1.52 1.39 -10.62
CA ASP A 8 -1.96 1.57 -9.24
C ASP A 8 -3.28 2.36 -9.19
N LYS A 9 -3.80 2.56 -7.97
CA LYS A 9 -4.79 3.58 -7.70
C LYS A 9 -4.27 4.99 -8.01
N PHE A 10 -5.19 5.85 -8.39
CA PHE A 10 -4.97 7.30 -8.45
C PHE A 10 -5.51 7.86 -7.14
N ALA A 11 -4.61 8.22 -6.23
CA ALA A 11 -4.95 8.56 -4.85
C ALA A 11 -6.11 9.58 -4.78
N GLY A 12 -7.16 9.23 -4.05
CA GLY A 12 -8.35 10.07 -3.86
C GLY A 12 -9.32 10.13 -5.05
N THR A 13 -9.07 9.43 -6.16
CA THR A 13 -9.91 9.54 -7.37
C THR A 13 -10.32 8.20 -7.98
N LEU A 14 -9.38 7.31 -8.32
CA LEU A 14 -9.68 6.01 -8.97
C LEU A 14 -9.01 4.86 -8.24
N SER A 15 -9.72 3.74 -8.09
CA SER A 15 -9.10 2.45 -7.78
C SER A 15 -8.21 1.98 -8.94
N ALA A 16 -7.29 1.05 -8.67
CA ALA A 16 -6.45 0.45 -9.70
C ALA A 16 -7.28 -0.24 -10.81
N VAL A 17 -8.42 -0.85 -10.44
CA VAL A 17 -9.34 -1.50 -11.39
C VAL A 17 -10.03 -0.47 -12.29
N GLU A 18 -10.50 0.64 -11.73
CA GLU A 18 -11.10 1.73 -12.51
C GLU A 18 -10.08 2.40 -13.42
N ALA A 19 -8.87 2.64 -12.92
CA ALA A 19 -7.77 3.18 -13.71
C ALA A 19 -7.44 2.27 -14.91
N ALA A 20 -7.31 0.97 -14.68
CA ALA A 20 -7.05 -0.01 -15.74
C ALA A 20 -8.15 -0.01 -16.81
N ARG A 21 -9.42 0.07 -16.39
CA ARG A 21 -10.57 0.17 -17.30
C ARG A 21 -10.59 1.48 -18.10
N ALA A 22 -10.29 2.61 -17.45
CA ALA A 22 -10.24 3.92 -18.10
C ALA A 22 -9.13 3.96 -19.17
N VAL A 23 -7.95 3.43 -18.87
CA VAL A 23 -6.85 3.29 -19.84
C VAL A 23 -7.29 2.43 -21.02
N ALA A 24 -7.89 1.27 -20.78
CA ALA A 24 -8.37 0.41 -21.86
C ALA A 24 -9.46 1.06 -22.72
N LEU A 25 -10.38 1.80 -22.09
CA LEU A 25 -11.42 2.54 -22.81
C LEU A 25 -10.80 3.59 -23.74
N GLY A 26 -9.87 4.39 -23.22
CA GLY A 26 -9.15 5.39 -23.99
C GLY A 26 -8.35 4.82 -25.14
N TRP A 27 -7.58 3.77 -24.86
CA TRP A 27 -6.74 3.11 -25.86
C TRP A 27 -7.56 2.59 -27.04
N ARG A 28 -8.69 1.91 -26.77
CA ARG A 28 -9.56 1.35 -27.81
C ARG A 28 -10.22 2.39 -28.70
N ARG A 29 -10.37 3.64 -28.26
CA ARG A 29 -10.90 4.72 -29.11
C ARG A 29 -9.99 5.00 -30.30
N HIS A 30 -8.68 4.81 -30.13
CA HIS A 30 -7.71 4.99 -31.21
C HIS A 30 -7.31 3.68 -31.88
N ALA A 31 -7.03 2.64 -31.09
CA ALA A 31 -6.53 1.34 -31.57
C ALA A 31 -7.46 0.19 -31.14
N PRO A 32 -8.63 0.03 -31.78
CA PRO A 32 -9.63 -0.98 -31.38
C PRO A 32 -9.20 -2.42 -31.65
N ALA A 33 -8.21 -2.64 -32.54
CA ALA A 33 -7.67 -3.95 -32.88
C ALA A 33 -6.59 -4.44 -31.90
N ASP A 34 -6.15 -3.59 -30.97
CA ASP A 34 -5.15 -3.98 -29.98
C ASP A 34 -5.74 -4.88 -28.88
N GLU A 35 -4.95 -5.85 -28.47
CA GLU A 35 -5.26 -6.73 -27.35
C GLU A 35 -4.85 -6.02 -26.05
N ILE A 36 -5.81 -5.77 -25.16
CA ILE A 36 -5.56 -5.08 -23.89
C ILE A 36 -5.73 -6.06 -22.73
N ASP A 37 -4.62 -6.30 -22.03
CA ASP A 37 -4.52 -7.20 -20.90
C ASP A 37 -4.48 -6.40 -19.58
N LEU A 38 -5.51 -6.50 -18.75
CA LEU A 38 -5.67 -5.68 -17.53
C LEU A 38 -5.09 -6.36 -16.30
N ALA A 39 -4.08 -5.76 -15.68
CA ALA A 39 -3.37 -6.24 -14.52
C ALA A 39 -3.31 -5.19 -13.40
N PRO A 40 -4.46 -4.76 -12.83
CA PRO A 40 -4.46 -3.75 -11.76
C PRO A 40 -3.53 -4.21 -10.62
N MET A 41 -2.79 -3.26 -10.06
CA MET A 41 -1.72 -3.50 -9.09
C MET A 41 -2.01 -2.82 -7.74
N SER A 42 -1.25 -3.21 -6.72
CA SER A 42 -1.25 -2.56 -5.40
C SER A 42 0.12 -2.77 -4.74
N ASP A 43 0.52 -1.81 -3.91
CA ASP A 43 1.72 -1.83 -3.05
C ASP A 43 1.44 -2.38 -1.64
N GLY A 44 0.26 -2.94 -1.41
CA GLY A 44 -0.22 -3.33 -0.07
C GLY A 44 -1.04 -2.26 0.63
N GLY A 45 -1.32 -1.13 -0.04
CA GLY A 45 -2.27 -0.12 0.44
C GLY A 45 -3.71 -0.32 -0.04
N PRO A 46 -4.53 0.75 -0.02
CA PRO A 46 -5.93 0.70 -0.43
C PRO A 46 -6.16 -0.03 -1.76
N GLY A 47 -7.06 -1.02 -1.75
CA GLY A 47 -7.41 -1.87 -2.89
C GLY A 47 -6.58 -3.16 -3.00
N PHE A 48 -5.71 -3.45 -2.03
CA PHE A 48 -4.88 -4.66 -2.00
C PHE A 48 -5.71 -5.94 -2.02
N VAL A 49 -6.76 -6.01 -1.18
CA VAL A 49 -7.67 -7.16 -1.11
C VAL A 49 -8.43 -7.35 -2.42
N ASP A 50 -8.93 -6.26 -3.02
CA ASP A 50 -9.72 -6.30 -4.26
C ASP A 50 -8.87 -6.76 -5.45
N VAL A 51 -7.66 -6.24 -5.57
CA VAL A 51 -6.71 -6.61 -6.62
C VAL A 51 -6.35 -8.09 -6.53
N LEU A 52 -6.03 -8.58 -5.34
CA LEU A 52 -5.73 -9.99 -5.14
C LEU A 52 -6.95 -10.87 -5.43
N HIS A 53 -8.13 -10.51 -4.94
CA HIS A 53 -9.35 -11.27 -5.18
C HIS A 53 -9.66 -11.37 -6.69
N ALA A 54 -9.51 -10.28 -7.43
CA ALA A 54 -9.69 -10.28 -8.88
C ALA A 54 -8.68 -11.18 -9.62
N ALA A 55 -7.48 -11.37 -9.05
CA ALA A 55 -6.40 -12.13 -9.66
C ALA A 55 -6.42 -13.63 -9.33
N ILE A 56 -6.65 -13.98 -8.06
CA ILE A 56 -6.52 -15.36 -7.55
C ILE A 56 -7.86 -15.94 -7.05
N GLY A 57 -8.94 -15.16 -7.07
CA GLY A 57 -10.23 -15.55 -6.48
C GLY A 57 -10.11 -15.79 -4.97
N GLY A 58 -11.02 -16.60 -4.43
CA GLY A 58 -11.11 -16.91 -2.99
C GLY A 58 -12.34 -16.29 -2.35
N ASP A 59 -12.43 -16.43 -1.03
CA ASP A 59 -13.59 -15.97 -0.26
C ASP A 59 -13.30 -14.60 0.36
N LEU A 60 -14.21 -13.65 0.16
CA LEU A 60 -14.20 -12.36 0.86
C LEU A 60 -15.01 -12.49 2.16
N LEU A 61 -14.35 -12.33 3.30
CA LEU A 61 -14.99 -12.43 4.61
C LEU A 61 -15.15 -11.03 5.20
N ALA A 62 -16.40 -10.57 5.28
CA ALA A 62 -16.74 -9.30 5.89
C ALA A 62 -16.75 -9.39 7.41
N VAL A 63 -16.15 -8.40 8.07
CA VAL A 63 -16.09 -8.26 9.52
C VAL A 63 -16.28 -6.80 9.91
N THR A 64 -16.65 -6.55 11.16
CA THR A 64 -16.71 -5.20 11.73
C THR A 64 -15.64 -5.09 12.80
N VAL A 65 -14.76 -4.10 12.68
CA VAL A 65 -13.64 -3.89 13.59
C VAL A 65 -13.61 -2.46 14.10
N ARG A 66 -12.83 -2.22 15.15
CA ARG A 66 -12.62 -0.89 15.71
C ARG A 66 -11.71 -0.06 14.81
N GLY A 67 -12.26 1.02 14.27
CA GLY A 67 -11.56 2.04 13.52
C GLY A 67 -10.59 2.87 14.36
N PRO A 68 -9.84 3.79 13.72
CA PRO A 68 -8.71 4.46 14.35
C PRO A 68 -9.11 5.37 15.51
N ALA A 69 -10.30 5.99 15.48
CA ALA A 69 -10.82 6.82 16.57
C ALA A 69 -11.81 6.07 17.48
N GLY A 70 -11.90 4.73 17.37
CA GLY A 70 -12.71 3.88 18.24
C GLY A 70 -14.12 3.54 17.74
N GLN A 71 -14.58 4.17 16.66
CA GLN A 71 -15.83 3.82 15.96
C GLN A 71 -15.76 2.42 15.33
N GLN A 72 -16.90 1.80 15.07
CA GLN A 72 -16.94 0.54 14.31
C GLN A 72 -16.83 0.83 12.81
N VAL A 73 -15.95 0.11 12.11
CA VAL A 73 -15.77 0.22 10.65
C VAL A 73 -15.93 -1.15 10.00
N PRO A 74 -16.62 -1.24 8.85
CA PRO A 74 -16.65 -2.46 8.07
C PRO A 74 -15.29 -2.69 7.42
N ALA A 75 -14.85 -3.94 7.43
CA ALA A 75 -13.65 -4.39 6.75
C ALA A 75 -13.90 -5.77 6.14
N THR A 76 -13.06 -6.16 5.21
CA THR A 76 -13.10 -7.43 4.49
C THR A 76 -11.68 -7.91 4.28
N PHE A 77 -11.43 -9.18 4.60
CA PHE A 77 -10.18 -9.83 4.24
C PHE A 77 -10.43 -10.93 3.22
N LEU A 78 -9.46 -11.18 2.35
CA LEU A 78 -9.51 -12.25 1.37
C LEU A 78 -8.92 -13.52 1.98
N ARG A 79 -9.61 -14.64 1.88
CA ARG A 79 -9.07 -15.97 2.15
C ARG A 79 -8.95 -16.76 0.85
N HIS A 80 -7.74 -17.20 0.56
CA HIS A 80 -7.46 -18.12 -0.54
C HIS A 80 -6.79 -19.38 0.03
N GLY A 81 -7.59 -20.44 0.21
CA GLY A 81 -7.14 -21.67 0.85
C GLY A 81 -6.70 -21.44 2.31
N ARG A 82 -5.41 -21.64 2.58
CA ARG A 82 -4.80 -21.44 3.92
C ARG A 82 -4.12 -20.07 4.09
N VAL A 83 -4.20 -19.19 3.09
CA VAL A 83 -3.63 -17.84 3.15
C VAL A 83 -4.76 -16.83 3.29
N ALA A 84 -4.61 -15.90 4.24
CA ALA A 84 -5.48 -14.74 4.36
C ALA A 84 -4.69 -13.46 4.05
N TYR A 85 -5.34 -12.53 3.35
CA TYR A 85 -4.80 -11.23 2.98
C TYR A 85 -5.63 -10.14 3.65
N VAL A 86 -4.97 -9.36 4.49
CA VAL A 86 -5.56 -8.27 5.29
C VAL A 86 -4.99 -6.96 4.78
N GLU A 87 -5.84 -5.96 4.60
CA GLU A 87 -5.43 -4.60 4.25
C GLU A 87 -5.57 -3.69 5.47
N SER A 88 -4.46 -3.18 6.02
CA SER A 88 -4.51 -2.39 7.25
C SER A 88 -5.33 -1.11 7.08
N ALA A 89 -5.35 -0.53 5.87
CA ALA A 89 -6.07 0.70 5.57
C ALA A 89 -7.59 0.59 5.84
N GLN A 90 -8.18 -0.60 5.76
CA GLN A 90 -9.61 -0.77 6.06
C GLN A 90 -9.96 -0.58 7.54
N ALA A 91 -8.98 -0.75 8.44
CA ALA A 91 -9.17 -0.56 9.88
C ALA A 91 -8.49 0.70 10.42
N CYS A 92 -7.42 1.17 9.79
CA CYS A 92 -6.62 2.30 10.27
C CYS A 92 -6.15 3.23 9.15
N GLY A 93 -6.87 3.29 8.03
CA GLY A 93 -6.47 4.05 6.84
C GLY A 93 -6.63 5.56 6.98
N LEU A 94 -5.87 6.30 6.18
CA LEU A 94 -5.90 7.77 6.13
C LEU A 94 -7.30 8.30 5.78
N HIS A 95 -8.05 7.57 4.95
CA HIS A 95 -9.43 7.90 4.59
C HIS A 95 -10.41 7.82 5.78
N LEU A 96 -10.08 7.06 6.83
CA LEU A 96 -10.89 6.97 8.06
C LEU A 96 -10.54 8.06 9.07
N THR A 97 -9.31 8.56 9.04
CA THR A 97 -8.86 9.64 9.93
C THR A 97 -9.02 11.03 9.31
N GLY A 98 -9.22 11.11 8.00
CA GLY A 98 -9.23 12.40 7.28
C GLY A 98 -7.86 13.09 7.26
N GLY A 99 -6.78 12.38 7.62
CA GLY A 99 -5.45 12.98 7.76
C GLY A 99 -5.24 13.77 9.05
N GLU A 100 -6.07 13.55 10.08
CA GLU A 100 -5.95 14.21 11.39
C GLU A 100 -5.95 13.17 12.54
N GLY A 101 -5.61 13.61 13.76
CA GLY A 101 -5.77 12.80 14.98
C GLY A 101 -4.85 11.58 15.07
N ALA A 102 -3.73 11.55 14.34
CA ALA A 102 -2.81 10.42 14.34
C ALA A 102 -2.19 10.11 15.71
N GLU A 103 -2.21 11.08 16.63
CA GLU A 103 -1.71 10.96 17.99
C GLU A 103 -2.57 10.02 18.85
N GLU A 104 -3.89 10.08 18.71
CA GLU A 104 -4.88 9.26 19.42
C GLU A 104 -5.31 8.03 18.60
N ALA A 105 -5.06 8.04 17.29
CA ALA A 105 -5.49 6.99 16.39
C ALA A 105 -4.82 5.65 16.71
N THR A 106 -5.61 4.58 16.80
CA THR A 106 -5.14 3.23 17.16
C THR A 106 -5.22 2.24 16.00
N THR A 107 -4.31 1.27 16.01
CA THR A 107 -4.28 0.13 15.08
C THR A 107 -5.02 -1.11 15.60
N TYR A 108 -5.79 -0.97 16.67
CA TYR A 108 -6.53 -2.07 17.32
C TYR A 108 -7.37 -2.90 16.33
N GLY A 109 -8.10 -2.25 15.42
CA GLY A 109 -8.89 -2.96 14.41
C GLY A 109 -8.08 -3.82 13.46
N VAL A 110 -6.81 -3.49 13.20
CA VAL A 110 -5.91 -4.34 12.40
C VAL A 110 -5.61 -5.63 13.15
N GLY A 111 -5.37 -5.56 14.46
CA GLY A 111 -5.19 -6.77 15.27
C GLY A 111 -6.46 -7.62 15.37
N GLN A 112 -7.64 -6.99 15.38
CA GLN A 112 -8.91 -7.72 15.24
C GLN A 112 -9.01 -8.43 13.88
N LEU A 113 -8.69 -7.75 12.78
CA LEU A 113 -8.67 -8.35 11.44
C LEU A 113 -7.72 -9.54 11.34
N VAL A 114 -6.50 -9.42 11.88
CA VAL A 114 -5.53 -10.53 11.95
C VAL A 114 -6.11 -11.67 12.79
N GLY A 115 -6.74 -11.37 13.92
CA GLY A 115 -7.41 -12.36 14.77
C GLY A 115 -8.51 -13.13 14.03
N GLU A 116 -9.37 -12.43 13.28
CA GLU A 116 -10.43 -13.05 12.46
C GLU A 116 -9.86 -13.86 11.29
N ALA A 117 -8.81 -13.36 10.64
CA ALA A 117 -8.11 -14.10 9.59
C ALA A 117 -7.55 -15.43 10.10
N VAL A 118 -6.95 -15.45 11.29
CA VAL A 118 -6.48 -16.68 11.95
C VAL A 118 -7.67 -17.58 12.34
N ALA A 119 -8.73 -17.01 12.91
CA ALA A 119 -9.93 -17.76 13.31
C ALA A 119 -10.63 -18.43 12.11
N SER A 120 -10.48 -17.86 10.91
CA SER A 120 -10.97 -18.48 9.68
C SER A 120 -10.25 -19.79 9.31
N GLY A 121 -9.12 -20.11 9.94
CA GLY A 121 -8.30 -21.29 9.69
C GLY A 121 -7.12 -21.05 8.73
N ALA A 122 -6.71 -19.78 8.55
CA ALA A 122 -5.51 -19.44 7.80
C ALA A 122 -4.25 -19.81 8.61
N SER A 123 -3.27 -20.46 7.96
CA SER A 123 -1.92 -20.68 8.52
C SER A 123 -0.90 -19.69 8.00
N THR A 124 -1.30 -18.79 7.11
CA THR A 124 -0.49 -17.66 6.67
C THR A 124 -1.36 -16.43 6.59
N VAL A 125 -0.94 -15.34 7.22
CA VAL A 125 -1.64 -14.05 7.15
C VAL A 125 -0.68 -13.01 6.58
N VAL A 126 -1.06 -12.45 5.44
CA VAL A 126 -0.34 -11.39 4.74
C VAL A 126 -1.04 -10.08 5.07
N VAL A 127 -0.33 -9.13 5.68
CA VAL A 127 -0.87 -7.83 6.06
C VAL A 127 -0.25 -6.76 5.17
N GLY A 128 -1.06 -6.14 4.31
CA GLY A 128 -0.68 -4.95 3.54
C GLY A 128 -0.64 -3.72 4.43
N LEU A 129 0.48 -2.98 4.38
CA LEU A 129 0.78 -1.84 5.27
C LEU A 129 0.74 -0.47 4.58
N GLY A 130 0.08 -0.35 3.42
CA GLY A 130 -0.03 0.93 2.73
C GLY A 130 -1.21 1.77 3.24
N GLY A 131 -1.06 3.11 3.18
CA GLY A 131 -2.18 4.04 3.36
C GLY A 131 -2.73 4.21 4.79
N SER A 132 -1.95 3.91 5.83
CA SER A 132 -2.34 4.11 7.24
C SER A 132 -2.51 5.59 7.61
N GLY A 133 -3.46 5.90 8.49
CA GLY A 133 -3.66 7.19 9.17
C GLY A 133 -3.21 7.23 10.64
N THR A 134 -2.54 6.18 11.14
CA THR A 134 -2.12 6.03 12.55
C THR A 134 -0.62 6.25 12.76
N ASN A 135 -0.20 6.49 14.00
CA ASN A 135 1.22 6.58 14.38
C ASN A 135 1.55 5.88 15.71
N ASP A 136 0.76 4.89 16.12
CA ASP A 136 0.80 4.26 17.45
C ASP A 136 1.87 3.16 17.63
N GLY A 137 2.83 3.04 16.71
CA GLY A 137 3.86 2.00 16.82
C GLY A 137 3.31 0.58 16.61
N GLY A 138 2.07 0.42 16.14
CA GLY A 138 1.37 -0.85 16.09
C GLY A 138 0.94 -1.38 17.47
N ALA A 139 0.99 -0.54 18.52
CA ALA A 139 0.60 -0.92 19.87
C ALA A 139 -0.84 -1.41 19.95
N GLY A 140 -1.76 -0.77 19.21
CA GLY A 140 -3.15 -1.21 19.15
C GLY A 140 -3.30 -2.64 18.63
N LEU A 141 -2.57 -2.99 17.56
CA LEU A 141 -2.53 -4.36 17.03
C LEU A 141 -2.04 -5.35 18.08
N LEU A 142 -0.97 -5.03 18.81
CA LEU A 142 -0.45 -5.89 19.88
C LEU A 142 -1.51 -6.11 20.96
N ALA A 143 -2.20 -5.05 21.38
CA ALA A 143 -3.26 -5.10 22.38
C ALA A 143 -4.42 -6.02 21.96
N ALA A 144 -4.91 -5.88 20.72
CA ALA A 144 -6.01 -6.69 20.18
C ALA A 144 -5.66 -8.19 20.08
N LEU A 145 -4.37 -8.51 19.92
CA LEU A 145 -3.88 -9.88 19.91
C LEU A 145 -3.58 -10.43 21.31
N GLY A 146 -3.65 -9.60 22.36
CA GLY A 146 -3.56 -10.01 23.76
C GLY A 146 -2.30 -9.54 24.50
N ALA A 147 -1.46 -8.70 23.89
CA ALA A 147 -0.32 -8.11 24.58
C ALA A 147 -0.76 -7.23 25.75
N GLN A 148 0.06 -7.19 26.81
CA GLN A 148 -0.19 -6.41 28.01
C GLN A 148 0.96 -5.42 28.25
N ALA A 149 0.66 -4.28 28.86
CA ALA A 149 1.68 -3.29 29.18
C ALA A 149 1.35 -2.51 30.45
N ASP A 150 2.31 -1.72 30.93
CA ASP A 150 2.12 -0.76 32.01
C ASP A 150 1.37 0.52 31.58
N ARG A 151 1.11 0.67 30.28
CA ARG A 151 0.33 1.74 29.66
C ARG A 151 -0.77 1.18 28.74
N PRO A 152 -1.87 1.92 28.49
CA PRO A 152 -2.86 1.53 27.49
C PRO A 152 -2.28 1.52 26.08
N LEU A 153 -2.23 0.33 25.46
CA LEU A 153 -1.69 0.16 24.11
C LEU A 153 -2.67 0.57 22.99
N ASP A 154 -3.94 0.86 23.30
CA ASP A 154 -5.02 1.10 22.34
C ASP A 154 -5.49 2.57 22.29
N ARG A 155 -4.66 3.51 22.78
CA ARG A 155 -4.95 4.95 22.90
C ARG A 155 -4.06 5.83 22.02
N GLY A 156 -3.59 5.27 20.91
CA GLY A 156 -2.64 5.93 20.02
C GLY A 156 -1.27 6.10 20.65
N VAL A 157 -0.37 6.81 19.96
CA VAL A 157 0.99 7.08 20.47
C VAL A 157 0.96 7.95 21.72
N SER A 158 -0.01 8.86 21.85
CA SER A 158 -0.17 9.68 23.06
C SER A 158 -0.47 8.86 24.32
N GLY A 159 -1.07 7.67 24.16
CA GLY A 159 -1.30 6.73 25.26
C GLY A 159 -0.06 5.99 25.74
N LEU A 160 1.04 6.04 24.99
CA LEU A 160 2.27 5.29 25.25
C LEU A 160 3.34 6.09 26.00
N ASP A 161 3.10 7.36 26.30
CA ASP A 161 4.08 8.18 27.01
C ASP A 161 4.45 7.56 28.37
N GLY A 162 5.75 7.32 28.55
CA GLY A 162 6.30 6.65 29.72
C GLY A 162 5.97 5.16 29.79
N VAL A 163 5.77 4.48 28.65
CA VAL A 163 5.71 3.00 28.60
C VAL A 163 7.09 2.41 28.92
N THR A 164 7.13 1.42 29.81
CA THR A 164 8.41 0.78 30.20
C THR A 164 8.38 -0.73 30.06
N ARG A 165 7.20 -1.35 30.00
CA ARG A 165 7.06 -2.80 29.92
C ARG A 165 5.94 -3.18 28.96
N VAL A 166 6.26 -4.01 27.98
CA VAL A 166 5.28 -4.66 27.10
C VAL A 166 5.54 -6.17 27.10
N ASP A 167 4.49 -6.93 27.37
CA ASP A 167 4.48 -8.39 27.38
C ASP A 167 3.73 -8.92 26.14
N LEU A 168 4.47 -9.66 25.30
CA LEU A 168 3.97 -10.21 24.04
C LEU A 168 3.59 -11.69 24.12
N GLU A 169 3.69 -12.34 25.28
CA GLU A 169 3.55 -13.79 25.39
C GLU A 169 2.21 -14.29 24.84
N ALA A 170 1.10 -13.71 25.29
CA ALA A 170 -0.24 -14.08 24.82
C ALA A 170 -0.45 -13.78 23.33
N ALA A 171 0.07 -12.66 22.83
CA ALA A 171 -0.03 -12.30 21.42
C ALA A 171 0.76 -13.27 20.52
N ARG A 172 1.97 -13.68 20.94
CA ARG A 172 2.78 -14.68 20.23
C ARG A 172 2.14 -16.06 20.29
N ALA A 173 1.59 -16.46 21.44
CA ALA A 173 0.90 -17.73 21.59
C ALA A 173 -0.31 -17.84 20.64
N ARG A 174 -1.07 -16.75 20.47
CA ARG A 174 -2.21 -16.68 19.53
C ARG A 174 -1.80 -16.88 18.06
N LEU A 175 -0.54 -16.63 17.72
CA LEU A 175 0.00 -16.66 16.37
C LEU A 175 1.03 -17.78 16.15
N ALA A 176 1.22 -18.68 17.12
CA ALA A 176 2.33 -19.63 17.13
C ALA A 176 2.41 -20.52 15.88
N ASP A 177 1.27 -20.95 15.35
CA ASP A 177 1.16 -21.80 14.15
C ASP A 177 0.84 -21.01 12.87
N VAL A 178 1.00 -19.69 12.91
CA VAL A 178 0.65 -18.79 11.82
C VAL A 178 1.90 -18.11 11.28
N ARG A 179 2.16 -18.28 9.98
CA ARG A 179 3.17 -17.49 9.28
C ARG A 179 2.64 -16.08 9.03
N LEU A 180 3.24 -15.08 9.67
CA LEU A 180 2.92 -13.67 9.40
C LEU A 180 3.83 -13.08 8.32
N VAL A 181 3.25 -12.33 7.40
CA VAL A 181 3.97 -11.58 6.37
C VAL A 181 3.54 -10.13 6.41
N ALA A 182 4.49 -9.22 6.63
CA ALA A 182 4.28 -7.78 6.50
C ALA A 182 4.57 -7.37 5.05
N ALA A 183 3.53 -7.12 4.28
CA ALA A 183 3.62 -6.69 2.89
C ALA A 183 3.82 -5.17 2.85
N SER A 184 5.07 -4.75 2.63
CA SER A 184 5.48 -3.35 2.64
C SER A 184 6.76 -3.13 1.85
N ASP A 185 6.73 -2.17 0.95
CA ASP A 185 7.89 -1.73 0.18
C ASP A 185 8.69 -0.61 0.89
N VAL A 186 8.16 -0.07 2.00
CA VAL A 186 8.84 0.87 2.89
C VAL A 186 9.99 0.19 3.62
N GLU A 187 11.18 0.80 3.62
CA GLU A 187 12.37 0.32 4.34
C GLU A 187 12.69 1.10 5.62
N ASN A 188 11.95 2.18 5.90
CA ASN A 188 12.15 3.06 7.04
C ASN A 188 12.17 2.28 8.38
N PRO A 189 13.10 2.60 9.31
CA PRO A 189 13.06 2.09 10.69
C PRO A 189 11.88 2.71 11.46
N LEU A 190 11.64 2.24 12.68
CA LEU A 190 10.56 2.78 13.52
C LEU A 190 10.78 4.25 13.88
N THR A 191 12.00 4.61 14.32
CA THR A 191 12.31 5.94 14.89
C THR A 191 13.51 6.61 14.23
N GLY A 192 13.76 7.87 14.60
CA GLY A 192 14.90 8.67 14.15
C GLY A 192 14.64 9.51 12.90
N LEU A 193 15.71 10.01 12.27
CA LEU A 193 15.63 10.94 11.13
C LEU A 193 14.89 10.37 9.92
N PHE A 194 14.88 9.04 9.79
CA PHE A 194 14.17 8.31 8.75
C PHE A 194 13.02 7.47 9.33
N GLY A 195 12.62 7.72 10.59
CA GLY A 195 11.60 6.98 11.31
C GLY A 195 10.18 7.22 10.82
N ALA A 196 9.23 6.43 11.34
CA ALA A 196 7.83 6.48 10.97
C ALA A 196 7.22 7.88 11.16
N THR A 197 7.42 8.45 12.35
CA THR A 197 6.89 9.75 12.73
C THR A 197 7.48 10.86 11.86
N LYS A 198 8.80 10.91 11.71
CA LYS A 198 9.47 11.98 10.96
C LYS A 198 9.08 12.00 9.48
N VAL A 199 8.98 10.83 8.85
CA VAL A 199 8.76 10.70 7.41
C VAL A 199 7.28 10.74 7.05
N PHE A 200 6.42 10.07 7.82
CA PHE A 200 5.00 9.89 7.48
C PHE A 200 4.03 10.59 8.43
N GLY A 201 4.50 11.18 9.54
CA GLY A 201 3.67 11.94 10.47
C GLY A 201 2.99 13.17 9.85
N PRO A 202 3.69 14.01 9.06
CA PRO A 202 3.10 15.25 8.51
C PRO A 202 1.84 15.01 7.66
N GLN A 203 1.86 13.99 6.80
CA GLN A 203 0.69 13.63 5.96
C GLN A 203 -0.48 13.04 6.77
N LYS A 204 -0.27 12.70 8.04
CA LYS A 204 -1.29 12.19 8.98
C LYS A 204 -1.74 13.27 9.99
N GLY A 205 -1.35 14.52 9.76
CA GLY A 205 -1.76 15.66 10.60
C GLY A 205 -0.93 15.86 11.86
N VAL A 206 0.25 15.23 11.97
CA VAL A 206 1.17 15.50 13.08
C VAL A 206 1.88 16.83 12.84
N ALA A 207 1.72 17.77 13.77
CA ALA A 207 2.38 19.07 13.72
C ALA A 207 3.91 18.94 13.84
N GLU A 208 4.68 19.84 13.21
CA GLU A 208 6.14 19.72 13.11
C GLU A 208 6.82 19.70 14.48
N GLU A 209 6.32 20.50 15.42
CA GLU A 209 6.78 20.58 16.81
C GLU A 209 6.47 19.31 17.62
N ARG A 210 5.49 18.51 17.19
CA ARG A 210 5.10 17.25 17.85
C ARG A 210 5.97 16.08 17.37
N LEU A 211 6.55 16.16 16.17
CA LEU A 211 7.33 15.06 15.59
C LEU A 211 8.42 14.52 16.53
N PRO A 212 9.27 15.36 17.17
CA PRO A 212 10.33 14.85 18.06
C PRO A 212 9.76 14.19 19.32
N VAL A 213 8.63 14.70 19.84
CA VAL A 213 7.98 14.18 21.04
C VAL A 213 7.42 12.79 20.77
N LEU A 214 6.68 12.63 19.67
CA LEU A 214 6.08 11.34 19.31
C LEU A 214 7.14 10.31 18.90
N ASP A 215 8.21 10.72 18.23
CA ASP A 215 9.33 9.84 17.91
C ASP A 215 10.00 9.30 19.19
N ALA A 216 10.19 10.14 20.20
CA ALA A 216 10.71 9.72 21.51
C ALA A 216 9.79 8.73 22.23
N VAL A 217 8.47 8.88 22.10
CA VAL A 217 7.51 7.91 22.66
C VAL A 217 7.61 6.56 21.92
N LEU A 218 7.79 6.56 20.60
CA LEU A 218 8.05 5.32 19.86
C LEU A 218 9.40 4.69 20.23
N GLU A 219 10.41 5.47 20.61
CA GLU A 219 11.68 4.95 21.14
C GLU A 219 11.49 4.25 22.49
N GLN A 220 10.58 4.76 23.34
CA GLN A 220 10.21 4.10 24.60
C GLN A 220 9.48 2.78 24.33
N LEU A 221 8.53 2.76 23.38
CA LEU A 221 7.88 1.52 22.94
C LEU A 221 8.91 0.50 22.41
N ALA A 222 9.85 0.95 21.56
CA ALA A 222 10.94 0.12 21.07
C ALA A 222 11.79 -0.45 22.20
N ALA A 223 12.11 0.36 23.21
CA ALA A 223 12.83 -0.08 24.40
C ALA A 223 12.06 -1.12 25.23
N ALA A 224 10.74 -0.97 25.33
CA ALA A 224 9.87 -1.86 26.09
C ALA A 224 9.55 -3.19 25.36
N VAL A 225 9.67 -3.22 24.04
CA VAL A 225 9.39 -4.39 23.19
C VAL A 225 10.68 -5.06 22.69
N ASP A 226 11.40 -4.40 21.78
CA ASP A 226 12.71 -4.83 21.28
C ASP A 226 13.38 -3.73 20.42
N ARG A 227 14.50 -3.18 20.90
CA ARG A 227 15.24 -2.12 20.20
C ARG A 227 15.82 -2.59 18.87
N ARG A 228 16.15 -3.88 18.74
CA ARG A 228 16.73 -4.40 17.50
C ARG A 228 15.71 -4.39 16.38
N THR A 229 14.50 -4.89 16.66
CA THR A 229 13.39 -4.90 15.70
C THR A 229 13.02 -3.49 15.23
N ALA A 230 13.17 -2.46 16.08
CA ALA A 230 12.91 -1.07 15.69
C ALA A 230 13.85 -0.54 14.59
N LEU A 231 15.03 -1.15 14.42
CA LEU A 231 16.01 -0.79 13.39
C LEU A 231 15.85 -1.62 12.10
N GLU A 232 15.01 -2.66 12.11
CA GLU A 232 14.82 -3.50 10.95
C GLU A 232 14.12 -2.75 9.81
N LYS A 233 14.44 -3.15 8.58
CA LYS A 233 13.81 -2.55 7.39
C LYS A 233 12.30 -2.74 7.44
N GLY A 234 11.57 -1.64 7.28
CA GLY A 234 10.11 -1.64 7.26
C GLY A 234 9.47 -1.62 8.66
N ALA A 235 10.25 -1.54 9.74
CA ALA A 235 9.71 -1.36 11.08
C ALA A 235 8.84 -0.09 11.18
N GLY A 236 9.18 0.97 10.44
CA GLY A 236 8.40 2.21 10.40
C GLY A 236 7.16 2.18 9.48
N ALA A 237 6.93 1.09 8.76
CA ALA A 237 5.79 0.97 7.87
C ALA A 237 4.46 1.15 8.64
N ALA A 238 3.51 1.85 8.01
CA ALA A 238 2.20 2.16 8.58
C ALA A 238 2.22 2.75 10.01
N GLY A 239 3.13 3.69 10.29
CA GLY A 239 3.20 4.33 11.61
C GLY A 239 3.74 3.41 12.72
N GLY A 240 4.54 2.42 12.34
CA GLY A 240 5.10 1.42 13.24
C GLY A 240 4.33 0.10 13.33
N LEU A 241 3.27 -0.08 12.54
CA LEU A 241 2.63 -1.40 12.40
C LEU A 241 3.61 -2.47 11.92
N GLY A 242 4.55 -2.10 11.05
CA GLY A 242 5.64 -2.99 10.63
C GLY A 242 6.45 -3.50 11.83
N PHE A 243 6.83 -2.60 12.75
CA PHE A 243 7.54 -2.95 13.98
C PHE A 243 6.77 -3.96 14.82
N ALA A 244 5.48 -3.72 15.08
CA ALA A 244 4.64 -4.63 15.86
C ALA A 244 4.54 -6.02 15.21
N LEU A 245 4.35 -6.09 13.90
CA LEU A 245 4.31 -7.37 13.17
C LEU A 245 5.66 -8.11 13.23
N LEU A 246 6.77 -7.41 13.01
CA LEU A 246 8.12 -7.99 13.10
C LEU A 246 8.41 -8.50 14.53
N ALA A 247 7.97 -7.77 15.56
CA ALA A 247 8.12 -8.19 16.97
C ALA A 247 7.29 -9.44 17.31
N LEU A 248 6.22 -9.70 16.56
CA LEU A 248 5.43 -10.94 16.59
C LEU A 248 6.01 -12.07 15.71
N GLY A 249 7.14 -11.85 15.03
CA GLY A 249 7.81 -12.84 14.20
C GLY A 249 7.40 -12.82 12.73
N ALA A 250 6.73 -11.76 12.26
CA ALA A 250 6.46 -11.60 10.83
C ALA A 250 7.76 -11.48 10.02
N VAL A 251 7.71 -11.94 8.78
CA VAL A 251 8.74 -11.65 7.79
C VAL A 251 8.28 -10.52 6.88
N ARG A 252 9.16 -9.57 6.59
CA ARG A 252 8.85 -8.55 5.58
C ARG A 252 8.89 -9.18 4.19
N GLY A 253 7.87 -8.91 3.39
CA GLY A 253 7.84 -9.19 1.96
C GLY A 253 7.55 -7.91 1.16
N PRO A 254 8.05 -7.79 -0.09
CA PRO A 254 7.70 -6.67 -0.96
C PRO A 254 6.20 -6.70 -1.26
N GLY A 255 5.50 -5.60 -1.01
CA GLY A 255 4.06 -5.49 -1.20
C GLY A 255 3.71 -5.67 -2.68
N ILE A 256 4.39 -4.90 -3.53
CA ILE A 256 4.23 -5.01 -4.97
C ILE A 256 4.61 -6.39 -5.52
N GLY A 257 5.66 -7.01 -4.97
CA GLY A 257 6.16 -8.31 -5.44
C GLY A 257 5.16 -9.44 -5.18
N LEU A 258 4.45 -9.38 -4.05
CA LEU A 258 3.37 -10.33 -3.74
C LEU A 258 2.22 -10.21 -4.74
N VAL A 259 1.79 -8.98 -5.05
CA VAL A 259 0.74 -8.74 -6.04
C VAL A 259 1.20 -9.14 -7.45
N ALA A 260 2.42 -8.75 -7.84
CA ALA A 260 3.01 -9.08 -9.14
C ALA A 260 3.10 -10.58 -9.37
N GLY A 261 3.49 -11.34 -8.33
CA GLY A 261 3.48 -12.80 -8.37
C GLY A 261 2.07 -13.37 -8.52
N ALA A 262 1.10 -12.87 -7.74
CA ALA A 262 -0.28 -13.33 -7.78
C ALA A 262 -0.97 -13.07 -9.14
N VAL A 263 -0.70 -11.93 -9.78
CA VAL A 263 -1.27 -11.58 -11.09
C VAL A 263 -0.48 -12.16 -12.28
N GLY A 264 0.61 -12.88 -12.03
CA GLY A 264 1.50 -13.42 -13.06
C GLY A 264 2.16 -12.34 -13.92
N LEU A 265 2.50 -11.18 -13.32
CA LEU A 265 2.89 -9.97 -14.05
C LEU A 265 4.06 -10.21 -15.00
N ALA A 266 5.09 -10.96 -14.58
CA ALA A 266 6.27 -11.23 -15.38
C ALA A 266 5.97 -12.03 -16.66
N GLU A 267 5.13 -13.05 -16.57
CA GLU A 267 4.71 -13.84 -17.74
C GLU A 267 3.89 -12.99 -18.71
N ARG A 268 2.99 -12.17 -18.18
CA ARG A 268 2.14 -11.28 -18.97
C ARG A 268 2.94 -10.17 -19.65
N ALA A 269 3.95 -9.62 -18.96
CA ALA A 269 4.85 -8.63 -19.52
C ALA A 269 5.66 -9.21 -20.68
N ARG A 270 6.16 -10.45 -20.56
CA ARG A 270 6.88 -11.11 -21.67
C ARG A 270 6.01 -11.33 -22.91
N ALA A 271 4.72 -11.59 -22.71
CA ALA A 271 3.74 -11.74 -23.79
C ALA A 271 3.23 -10.43 -24.39
N ALA A 272 3.48 -9.28 -23.75
CA ALA A 272 3.04 -7.97 -24.23
C ALA A 272 4.09 -7.30 -25.13
N ASP A 273 3.65 -6.39 -25.99
CA ASP A 273 4.52 -5.53 -26.79
C ASP A 273 4.85 -4.21 -26.07
N LEU A 274 3.96 -3.78 -25.16
CA LEU A 274 4.09 -2.58 -24.34
C LEU A 274 3.47 -2.81 -22.96
N VAL A 275 4.12 -2.24 -21.94
CA VAL A 275 3.58 -2.17 -20.58
C VAL A 275 3.18 -0.73 -20.29
N VAL A 276 1.94 -0.54 -19.84
CA VAL A 276 1.39 0.74 -19.39
C VAL A 276 1.08 0.62 -17.92
N THR A 277 1.63 1.51 -17.10
CA THR A 277 1.32 1.63 -15.66
C THR A 277 0.85 3.05 -15.34
N GLY A 278 0.54 3.31 -14.08
CA GLY A 278 0.09 4.62 -13.65
C GLY A 278 -0.09 4.76 -12.16
N GLU A 279 -0.09 5.99 -11.67
CA GLU A 279 -0.37 6.35 -10.28
C GLU A 279 -0.85 7.81 -10.18
N GLY A 280 -1.28 8.25 -9.01
CA GLY A 280 -1.73 9.64 -8.81
C GLY A 280 -0.62 10.68 -9.03
N ALA A 281 0.59 10.44 -8.54
CA ALA A 281 1.72 11.35 -8.71
C ALA A 281 3.00 10.56 -8.94
N PHE A 282 3.59 10.71 -10.13
CA PHE A 282 4.85 10.09 -10.49
C PHE A 282 6.00 11.05 -10.17
N ASP A 283 6.66 10.81 -9.04
CA ASP A 283 7.72 11.64 -8.48
C ASP A 283 8.92 10.79 -8.00
N TYR A 284 9.92 11.42 -7.38
CA TYR A 284 11.10 10.68 -6.89
C TYR A 284 10.77 9.63 -5.81
N SER A 285 9.69 9.85 -5.04
CA SER A 285 9.24 8.88 -4.02
C SER A 285 8.71 7.60 -4.65
N SER A 286 8.32 7.61 -5.94
CA SER A 286 7.90 6.40 -6.64
C SER A 286 8.99 5.33 -6.73
N ARG A 287 10.27 5.74 -6.68
CA ARG A 287 11.41 4.83 -6.56
C ARG A 287 11.44 4.07 -5.23
N ALA A 288 10.82 4.60 -4.18
CA ALA A 288 10.79 3.99 -2.86
C ALA A 288 9.79 2.82 -2.76
N GLY A 289 9.60 2.07 -3.86
CA GLY A 289 8.83 0.83 -3.87
C GLY A 289 7.36 0.98 -4.26
N LYS A 290 6.96 2.05 -4.97
CA LYS A 290 5.60 2.16 -5.49
C LYS A 290 5.38 1.30 -6.73
N VAL A 291 4.11 1.12 -7.09
CA VAL A 291 3.67 0.29 -8.21
C VAL A 291 4.37 0.61 -9.53
N PRO A 292 4.45 1.87 -10.02
CA PRO A 292 5.05 2.14 -11.33
C PRO A 292 6.51 1.71 -11.44
N TYR A 293 7.27 1.83 -10.35
CA TYR A 293 8.66 1.40 -10.32
C TYR A 293 8.79 -0.13 -10.46
N GLY A 294 8.06 -0.90 -9.65
CA GLY A 294 8.15 -2.35 -9.72
C GLY A 294 7.57 -2.92 -11.03
N VAL A 295 6.54 -2.28 -11.60
CA VAL A 295 6.05 -2.63 -12.95
C VAL A 295 7.11 -2.33 -14.02
N ALA A 296 7.80 -1.19 -13.94
CA ALA A 296 8.88 -0.85 -14.85
C ALA A 296 10.06 -1.82 -14.75
N GLN A 297 10.41 -2.30 -13.55
CA GLN A 297 11.42 -3.35 -13.37
C GLN A 297 11.02 -4.64 -14.08
N VAL A 298 9.78 -5.10 -13.89
CA VAL A 298 9.27 -6.30 -14.57
C VAL A 298 9.23 -6.14 -16.09
N ALA A 299 8.85 -4.96 -16.59
CA ALA A 299 8.88 -4.66 -18.01
C ALA A 299 10.31 -4.66 -18.57
N CYS A 300 11.26 -4.09 -17.84
CA CYS A 300 12.68 -4.08 -18.21
C CYS A 300 13.27 -5.50 -18.29
N GLU A 301 12.97 -6.35 -17.30
CA GLU A 301 13.36 -7.77 -17.32
C GLU A 301 12.72 -8.54 -18.49
N ALA A 302 11.51 -8.17 -18.88
CA ALA A 302 10.82 -8.70 -20.06
C ALA A 302 11.29 -8.08 -21.39
N VAL A 303 12.23 -7.11 -21.34
CA VAL A 303 12.74 -6.35 -22.49
C VAL A 303 11.60 -5.64 -23.25
N ARG A 304 10.64 -5.08 -22.50
CA ARG A 304 9.49 -4.35 -23.04
C ARG A 304 9.53 -2.87 -22.64
N PRO A 305 9.11 -1.96 -23.54
CA PRO A 305 8.94 -0.56 -23.18
C PRO A 305 7.88 -0.42 -22.08
N CYS A 306 8.13 0.48 -21.13
CA CYS A 306 7.20 0.83 -20.05
C CYS A 306 6.81 2.31 -20.16
N VAL A 307 5.51 2.59 -20.13
CA VAL A 307 4.94 3.94 -20.18
C VAL A 307 4.11 4.19 -18.93
N VAL A 308 4.26 5.38 -18.35
CA VAL A 308 3.51 5.80 -17.15
C VAL A 308 2.43 6.81 -17.53
N LEU A 309 1.20 6.58 -17.08
CA LEU A 309 0.11 7.55 -17.07
C LEU A 309 -0.10 8.02 -15.63
N ALA A 310 0.19 9.28 -15.33
CA ALA A 310 0.12 9.77 -13.96
C ALA A 310 -0.76 11.00 -13.83
N GLY A 311 -1.43 11.16 -12.68
CA GLY A 311 -2.18 12.39 -12.39
C GLY A 311 -1.30 13.62 -12.57
N ARG A 312 -0.09 13.58 -11.99
CA ARG A 312 0.99 14.55 -12.21
C ARG A 312 2.32 13.84 -12.42
N VAL A 313 3.17 14.38 -13.29
CA VAL A 313 4.56 13.93 -13.47
C VAL A 313 5.50 15.01 -12.95
N ALA A 314 6.35 14.65 -11.97
CA ALA A 314 7.30 15.57 -11.33
C ALA A 314 8.77 15.14 -11.51
N VAL A 315 9.04 14.24 -12.46
CA VAL A 315 10.38 13.74 -12.80
C VAL A 315 10.79 14.14 -14.21
N GLY A 316 12.08 14.40 -14.40
CA GLY A 316 12.65 14.70 -15.72
C GLY A 316 12.97 13.45 -16.52
N ALA A 317 13.28 13.62 -17.81
CA ALA A 317 13.55 12.52 -18.73
C ALA A 317 14.72 11.61 -18.29
N ARG A 318 15.74 12.17 -17.62
CA ARG A 318 16.87 11.39 -17.12
C ARG A 318 16.44 10.48 -15.97
N GLU A 319 15.65 11.03 -15.04
CA GLU A 319 15.12 10.28 -13.90
C GLU A 319 14.17 9.17 -14.37
N MET A 320 13.28 9.44 -15.34
CA MET A 320 12.39 8.41 -15.91
C MET A 320 13.16 7.22 -16.48
N ARG A 321 14.18 7.47 -17.31
CA ARG A 321 15.00 6.40 -17.87
C ARG A 321 15.75 5.61 -16.81
N ALA A 322 16.22 6.28 -15.74
CA ALA A 322 16.85 5.59 -14.61
C ALA A 322 15.89 4.68 -13.83
N LEU A 323 14.57 4.90 -13.96
CA LEU A 323 13.51 4.05 -13.39
C LEU A 323 13.03 2.97 -14.36
N GLY A 324 13.60 2.85 -15.56
CA GLY A 324 13.15 1.90 -16.59
C GLY A 324 11.87 2.32 -17.31
N VAL A 325 11.53 3.62 -17.26
CA VAL A 325 10.34 4.19 -17.92
C VAL A 325 10.77 4.94 -19.17
N GLU A 326 10.17 4.60 -20.31
CA GLU A 326 10.48 5.18 -21.62
C GLU A 326 9.77 6.52 -21.83
N SER A 327 8.56 6.67 -21.30
CA SER A 327 7.79 7.93 -21.34
C SER A 327 6.78 7.99 -20.21
N ALA A 328 6.48 9.21 -19.73
CA ALA A 328 5.40 9.46 -18.79
C ALA A 328 4.50 10.61 -19.27
N TYR A 329 3.20 10.50 -19.01
CA TYR A 329 2.19 11.46 -19.44
C TYR A 329 1.37 11.92 -18.24
N SER A 330 1.28 13.24 -18.07
CA SER A 330 0.55 13.90 -16.98
C SER A 330 -0.91 14.16 -17.39
N LEU A 331 -1.88 13.77 -16.56
CA LEU A 331 -3.29 14.10 -16.78
C LEU A 331 -3.51 15.60 -16.66
N VAL A 332 -2.92 16.24 -15.65
CA VAL A 332 -3.04 17.68 -15.42
C VAL A 332 -2.55 18.48 -16.62
N ASP A 333 -1.47 18.05 -17.26
CA ASP A 333 -0.90 18.77 -18.42
C ASP A 333 -1.78 18.64 -19.67
N VAL A 334 -2.59 17.58 -19.77
CA VAL A 334 -3.42 17.29 -20.94
C VAL A 334 -4.82 17.89 -20.80
N VAL A 335 -5.47 17.70 -19.64
CA VAL A 335 -6.89 18.11 -19.45
C VAL A 335 -7.09 19.24 -18.45
N GLY A 336 -6.03 19.67 -17.75
CA GLY A 336 -6.12 20.64 -16.66
C GLY A 336 -6.45 20.01 -15.31
N GLU A 337 -6.05 20.67 -14.22
CA GLU A 337 -6.21 20.16 -12.85
C GLU A 337 -7.68 19.97 -12.46
N GLU A 338 -8.52 20.97 -12.71
CA GLU A 338 -9.95 20.93 -12.37
C GLU A 338 -10.67 19.72 -12.98
N ARG A 339 -10.44 19.47 -14.27
CA ARG A 339 -11.06 18.33 -14.97
C ARG A 339 -10.46 16.99 -14.54
N SER A 340 -9.18 16.95 -14.19
CA SER A 340 -8.52 15.73 -13.70
C SER A 340 -9.14 15.22 -12.39
N PHE A 341 -9.69 16.11 -11.57
CA PHE A 341 -10.42 15.73 -10.34
C PHE A 341 -11.93 15.57 -10.56
N ALA A 342 -12.55 16.34 -11.46
CA ALA A 342 -13.99 16.27 -11.72
C ALA A 342 -14.41 15.04 -12.53
N ASP A 343 -13.59 14.61 -13.49
CA ASP A 343 -13.80 13.40 -14.31
C ASP A 343 -12.47 12.64 -14.49
N PRO A 344 -11.95 12.02 -13.42
CA PRO A 344 -10.65 11.36 -13.46
C PRO A 344 -10.61 10.19 -14.45
N ALA A 345 -11.70 9.44 -14.58
CA ALA A 345 -11.79 8.32 -15.50
C ALA A 345 -11.80 8.78 -16.97
N GLY A 346 -12.58 9.82 -17.30
CA GLY A 346 -12.59 10.41 -18.64
C GLY A 346 -11.26 11.08 -18.99
N ALA A 347 -10.65 11.78 -18.04
CA ALA A 347 -9.33 12.36 -18.20
C ALA A 347 -8.26 11.30 -18.50
N LEU A 348 -8.21 10.22 -17.71
CA LEU A 348 -7.27 9.13 -17.92
C LEU A 348 -7.50 8.42 -19.27
N ALA A 349 -8.76 8.24 -19.67
CA ALA A 349 -9.09 7.70 -20.99
C ALA A 349 -8.63 8.61 -22.14
N GLU A 350 -8.76 9.94 -22.01
CA GLU A 350 -8.30 10.88 -23.02
C GLU A 350 -6.77 10.87 -23.18
N VAL A 351 -6.04 10.79 -22.07
CA VAL A 351 -4.58 10.62 -22.09
C VAL A 351 -4.20 9.29 -22.72
N ALA A 352 -4.86 8.19 -22.35
CA ALA A 352 -4.59 6.87 -22.92
C ALA A 352 -4.85 6.82 -24.43
N GLU A 353 -5.87 7.51 -24.93
CA GLU A 353 -6.12 7.65 -26.38
C GLU A 353 -4.95 8.38 -27.08
N ARG A 354 -4.43 9.45 -26.47
CA ARG A 354 -3.27 10.18 -27.00
C ARG A 354 -2.00 9.31 -27.00
N VAL A 355 -1.78 8.53 -25.95
CA VAL A 355 -0.64 7.59 -25.89
C VAL A 355 -0.78 6.50 -26.95
N ALA A 356 -1.98 5.94 -27.15
CA ALA A 356 -2.22 4.97 -28.21
C ALA A 356 -1.82 5.51 -29.60
N ARG A 357 -2.05 6.79 -29.91
CA ARG A 357 -1.60 7.43 -31.18
C ARG A 357 -0.09 7.38 -31.41
N THR A 358 0.68 7.32 -30.33
CA THR A 358 2.16 7.36 -30.39
C THR A 358 2.74 5.95 -30.39
N TRP A 359 2.10 5.01 -29.70
CA TRP A 359 2.64 3.69 -29.40
C TRP A 359 2.00 2.54 -30.16
N SER A 360 0.74 2.68 -30.60
CA SER A 360 0.10 1.70 -31.48
C SER A 360 0.64 1.87 -32.91
N PRO A 361 0.94 0.78 -33.62
CA PRO A 361 1.19 0.86 -35.06
C PRO A 361 -0.06 1.42 -35.77
N GLN A 362 0.17 2.23 -36.81
CA GLN A 362 -0.90 2.72 -37.67
C GLN A 362 -1.58 1.53 -38.35
N PRO A 363 -2.92 1.47 -38.43
CA PRO A 363 -3.59 0.45 -39.23
C PRO A 363 -3.14 0.62 -40.69
N SER A 364 -2.62 -0.46 -41.26
CA SER A 364 -2.25 -0.57 -42.68
C SER A 364 -3.46 -0.47 -43.59
#